data_AF-A0A556PY39-F1
#
_entry.id   AF-A0A556PY39-F1
#
_cell.length_a   1.000
_cell.length_b   1.000
_cell.length_c   1.000
_cell.angle_alpha   90.00
_cell.angle_beta   90.00
_cell.angle_gamma   90.00
#
_symmetry.space_group_name_H-M   'P 1'
#
loop_
_entity.id
_entity.type
_entity.pdbx_description
1 polymer ?
#
loop_
_entity_poly.entity_id
_entity_poly.type
_entity_poly.pdbx_seq_one_letter_code
_entity_poly.pdbx_strand_id
1 'polypeptide(L)'
;MLFEVFKLLSTALSIYSWALIIYILMSWFPGARESGVGEFLGKITEPYLEPFRKIIPPIGMLDISPIVAIIALQLASNGLWVLYGMLA
;
A
#
# COMPACT_ATOMS: atom_id res chain seq x y z
N MET A 1 21.47 0.52 -16.39
CA MET A 1 21.57 0.74 -14.93
C MET A 1 20.37 1.51 -14.40
N LEU A 2 20.12 2.76 -14.85
CA LEU A 2 19.00 3.57 -14.38
C LEU A 2 17.63 2.86 -14.56
N PHE A 3 17.35 2.36 -15.77
CA PHE A 3 16.12 1.62 -16.06
C PHE A 3 15.84 0.46 -15.09
N GLU A 4 16.86 -0.35 -14.79
CA GLU A 4 16.71 -1.50 -13.89
C GLU A 4 16.37 -1.08 -12.46
N VAL A 5 16.94 0.03 -11.98
CA VAL A 5 16.62 0.60 -10.66
C VAL A 5 15.16 1.04 -10.61
N PHE A 6 14.69 1.78 -11.62
CA PHE A 6 13.30 2.24 -11.68
C PHE A 6 12.31 1.08 -11.81
N LYS A 7 12.65 0.05 -12.60
CA LYS A 7 11.86 -1.16 -12.74
C LYS A 7 11.76 -1.94 -11.43
N LEU A 8 12.87 -2.08 -10.70
CA LEU A 8 12.91 -2.73 -9.39
C LEU A 8 12.01 -1.98 -8.39
N LEU A 9 12.14 -0.65 -8.32
CA LEU A 9 11.34 0.19 -7.44
C LEU A 9 9.83 0.13 -7.79
N SER A 10 9.47 0.22 -9.07
CA SER A 10 8.08 0.10 -9.49
C SER A 10 7.50 -1.28 -9.17
N THR A 11 8.29 -2.33 -9.34
CA THR A 11 7.88 -3.70 -8.97
C THR A 11 7.66 -3.84 -7.47
N ALA A 12 8.57 -3.28 -6.66
CA ALA A 12 8.43 -3.27 -5.21
C ALA A 12 7.17 -2.53 -4.75
N LEU A 13 6.89 -1.35 -5.31
CA LEU A 13 5.66 -0.61 -5.04
C LEU A 13 4.40 -1.38 -5.44
N SER A 14 4.43 -2.08 -6.58
CA SER A 14 3.32 -2.93 -7.03
C SER A 14 3.05 -4.10 -6.08
N ILE A 15 4.11 -4.82 -5.67
CA ILE A 15 4.01 -5.91 -4.68
C ILE A 15 3.44 -5.37 -3.36
N TYR A 16 3.93 -4.23 -2.90
CA TYR A 16 3.45 -3.60 -1.67
C TYR A 16 1.98 -3.17 -1.78
N SER A 17 1.55 -2.68 -2.94
CA SER A 17 0.14 -2.36 -3.21
C SER A 17 -0.75 -3.60 -3.10
N TRP A 18 -0.30 -4.74 -3.65
CA TRP A 18 -1.03 -6.00 -3.51
C TRP A 18 -1.07 -6.50 -2.06
N ALA A 19 0.04 -6.37 -1.33
CA ALA A 19 0.10 -6.71 0.09
C ALA A 19 -0.91 -5.89 0.91
N LEU A 20 -1.04 -4.58 0.64
CA LEU A 20 -2.06 -3.72 1.25
C LEU A 20 -3.47 -4.21 0.92
N ILE A 21 -3.77 -4.47 -0.37
CA ILE A 21 -5.09 -4.96 -0.80
C ILE A 21 -5.44 -6.26 -0.08
N ILE A 22 -4.52 -7.23 -0.05
CA ILE A 22 -4.73 -8.51 0.64
C ILE A 22 -5.00 -8.25 2.13
N TYR A 23 -4.19 -7.44 2.80
CA TYR A 23 -4.35 -7.14 4.21
C TYR A 23 -5.70 -6.44 4.55
N ILE A 24 -6.17 -5.56 3.66
CA ILE A 24 -7.48 -4.91 3.77
C ILE A 24 -8.59 -5.95 3.58
N LEU A 25 -8.51 -6.80 2.56
CA LEU A 25 -9.50 -7.85 2.32
C LEU A 25 -9.55 -8.85 3.46
N MET A 26 -8.42 -9.15 4.11
CA MET A 26 -8.38 -10.00 5.32
C MET A 26 -9.19 -9.41 6.48
N SER A 27 -9.46 -8.10 6.51
CA SER A 27 -10.34 -7.51 7.51
C SER A 27 -11.81 -7.91 7.37
N TRP A 28 -12.22 -8.39 6.19
CA TRP A 28 -13.60 -8.79 5.91
C TRP A 28 -13.88 -10.23 6.33
N PHE A 29 -12.84 -11.01 6.59
CA PHE A 29 -12.93 -12.40 7.02
C PHE A 29 -12.59 -12.50 8.51
N PRO A 30 -13.51 -12.98 9.37
CA PRO A 30 -13.22 -13.20 10.79
C PRO A 30 -12.03 -14.15 10.97
N GLY A 31 -11.08 -13.83 11.86
CA GLY A 31 -9.93 -14.69 12.14
C GLY A 31 -8.76 -14.56 11.15
N ALA A 32 -8.94 -13.87 10.01
CA ALA A 32 -7.91 -13.82 8.98
C ALA A 32 -6.74 -12.91 9.38
N ARG A 33 -7.00 -11.74 9.97
CA ARG A 33 -5.94 -10.83 10.43
C ARG A 33 -5.11 -11.40 11.57
N GLU A 34 -5.71 -12.24 12.41
CA GLU A 34 -5.06 -12.94 13.52
C GLU A 34 -4.23 -14.15 13.05
N SER A 35 -4.33 -14.55 11.78
CA SER A 35 -3.47 -15.60 11.23
C SER A 35 -2.01 -15.12 11.15
N GLY A 36 -1.04 -16.05 11.12
CA GLY A 36 0.37 -15.70 10.99
C GLY A 36 0.70 -14.88 9.73
N VAL A 37 -0.05 -15.10 8.63
CA VAL A 37 0.06 -14.28 7.41
C VAL A 37 -0.49 -12.88 7.63
N GLY A 38 -1.62 -12.76 8.34
CA GLY A 38 -2.26 -11.49 8.66
C GLY A 38 -1.39 -10.63 9.56
N GLU A 39 -0.79 -11.22 10.60
CA GLU A 39 0.15 -10.53 11.48
C GLU A 39 1.42 -10.08 10.73
N PHE A 40 1.96 -10.93 9.86
CA PHE A 40 3.11 -10.59 9.05
C PHE A 40 2.83 -9.43 8.10
N LEU A 41 1.71 -9.48 7.37
CA LEU A 41 1.29 -8.40 6.50
C LEU A 41 1.04 -7.12 7.30
N GLY A 42 0.36 -7.21 8.44
CA GLY A 42 0.09 -6.08 9.32
C GLY A 42 1.37 -5.38 9.79
N LYS A 43 2.41 -6.12 10.19
CA LYS A 43 3.71 -5.52 10.57
C LYS A 43 4.35 -4.69 9.45
N ILE A 44 4.09 -5.06 8.19
CA ILE A 44 4.64 -4.40 7.01
C ILE A 44 3.75 -3.23 6.57
N THR A 45 2.43 -3.40 6.59
CA THR A 45 1.47 -2.47 6.00
C THR A 45 0.94 -1.42 6.98
N GLU A 46 0.81 -1.73 8.27
CA GLU A 46 0.26 -0.81 9.28
C GLU A 46 1.05 0.48 9.45
N PRO A 47 2.41 0.49 9.47
CA PRO A 47 3.16 1.75 9.57
C PRO A 47 2.86 2.73 8.43
N TYR A 48 2.49 2.21 7.25
CA TYR A 48 2.06 3.03 6.12
C TYR A 48 0.60 3.45 6.23
N LEU A 49 -0.30 2.59 6.71
CA LEU A 49 -1.73 2.87 6.85
C LEU A 49 -2.04 3.83 8.02
N GLU A 50 -1.26 3.78 9.10
CA GLU A 50 -1.49 4.54 10.33
C GLU A 50 -1.57 6.07 10.10
N PRO A 51 -0.68 6.72 9.32
CA PRO A 51 -0.82 8.13 8.97
C PRO A 51 -2.13 8.46 8.26
N PHE A 52 -2.60 7.60 7.34
CA PHE A 52 -3.86 7.83 6.62
C PHE A 52 -5.06 7.73 7.56
N ARG A 53 -5.04 6.79 8.52
CA ARG A 53 -6.09 6.68 9.56
C ARG A 53 -6.12 7.86 10.51
N LYS A 54 -4.96 8.48 10.79
CA LYS A 54 -4.88 9.69 11.61
C LYS A 54 -5.45 10.92 10.92
N ILE A 55 -5.25 11.02 9.60
CA ILE A 55 -5.72 12.16 8.79
C ILE A 55 -7.19 11.99 8.39
N ILE A 56 -7.60 10.76 8.08
CA ILE A 56 -8.93 10.42 7.57
C ILE A 56 -9.65 9.61 8.65
N PRO A 57 -10.49 10.24 9.48
CA PRO A 57 -11.27 9.51 10.47
C PRO A 57 -12.21 8.53 9.75
N PRO A 58 -12.47 7.36 10.36
CA PRO A 58 -13.40 6.38 9.80
C PRO A 58 -14.81 7.01 9.67
N ILE A 59 -15.48 6.73 8.56
CA ILE A 59 -16.85 7.21 8.33
C ILE A 59 -17.81 6.12 8.80
N GLY A 60 -18.32 6.29 10.02
CA GLY A 60 -19.14 5.27 10.69
C GLY A 60 -18.31 4.03 11.00
N MET A 61 -18.73 2.87 10.46
CA MET A 61 -18.04 1.58 10.63
C MET A 61 -17.02 1.29 9.51
N LEU A 62 -16.94 2.14 8.48
CA LEU A 62 -16.12 1.90 7.31
C LEU A 62 -14.81 2.70 7.38
N ASP A 63 -13.69 1.97 7.33
CA ASP A 63 -12.36 2.55 7.19
C ASP A 63 -12.07 2.84 5.71
N ILE A 64 -12.19 4.11 5.31
CA ILE A 64 -11.92 4.58 3.94
C ILE A 64 -10.42 4.90 3.76
N SER A 65 -9.67 5.06 4.85
CA SER A 65 -8.23 5.36 4.81
C SER A 65 -7.41 4.42 3.90
N PRO A 66 -7.70 3.10 3.78
CA PRO A 66 -6.89 2.22 2.95
C PRO A 66 -7.07 2.49 1.46
N ILE A 67 -8.25 2.97 1.03
CA ILE A 67 -8.48 3.38 -0.37
C ILE A 67 -7.57 4.56 -0.71
N VAL A 68 -7.51 5.56 0.17
CA VAL A 68 -6.66 6.73 -0.04
C VAL A 68 -5.18 6.36 0.01
N ALA A 69 -4.80 5.45 0.89
CA ALA A 69 -3.44 4.91 0.94
C ALA A 69 -3.06 4.22 -0.39
N ILE A 70 -3.93 3.39 -0.96
CA ILE A 70 -3.68 2.76 -2.27
C ILE A 70 -3.55 3.80 -3.38
N ILE A 71 -4.42 4.82 -3.41
CA ILE A 71 -4.34 5.90 -4.39
C ILE A 71 -3.01 6.65 -4.27
N ALA A 72 -2.59 6.99 -3.05
CA ALA A 72 -1.30 7.65 -2.82
C ALA A 72 -0.13 6.81 -3.31
N LEU A 73 -0.17 5.49 -3.11
CA LEU A 73 0.85 4.58 -3.59
C LEU A 73 0.89 4.47 -5.13
N GLN A 74 -0.28 4.46 -5.78
CA GLN A 74 -0.37 4.50 -7.25
C GLN A 74 0.19 5.80 -7.83
N LEU A 75 -0.11 6.93 -7.20
CA LEU A 75 0.46 8.22 -7.58
C LEU A 75 1.98 8.22 -7.43
N ALA A 76 2.52 7.63 -6.35
CA ALA A 76 3.96 7.47 -6.18
C ALA A 76 4.59 6.60 -7.27
N SER A 77 3.96 5.48 -7.64
CA SER A 77 4.44 4.61 -8.73
C SER A 77 4.39 5.31 -10.10
N ASN A 78 3.35 6.07 -10.38
CA ASN A 78 3.27 6.85 -11.63
C ASN A 78 4.31 7.98 -11.65
N GLY A 79 4.48 8.69 -10.53
CA GLY A 79 5.49 9.73 -10.37
C GLY A 79 6.90 9.19 -10.58
N LEU A 80 7.18 7.97 -10.13
CA LEU A 80 8.46 7.29 -10.38
C LEU A 80 8.73 7.12 -11.89
N TRP A 81 7.75 6.71 -12.68
CA TRP A 81 7.92 6.60 -14.14
C TRP A 81 8.04 7.95 -14.84
N VAL A 82 7.35 8.98 -14.37
CA VAL A 82 7.52 10.35 -14.87
C VAL A 82 8.94 10.83 -14.63
N LEU A 83 9.47 10.64 -13.41
CA LEU A 83 10.85 11.01 -13.08
C LEU A 83 11.86 10.25 -13.95
N TYR A 84 11.62 8.97 -14.22
CA TYR A 84 12.45 8.22 -15.16
C TYR A 84 12.48 8.90 -16.54
N GLY A 85 11.33 9.25 -17.10
CA GLY A 85 11.24 9.91 -18.40
C GLY A 85 11.85 11.32 -18.45
N MET A 86 12.02 11.98 -17.29
CA MET A 86 12.72 13.26 -17.19
C MET A 86 14.24 13.13 -17.09
N LEU A 87 14.72 12.00 -16.55
CA LEU A 87 16.13 11.78 -16.22
C LEU A 87 16.88 10.90 -17.24
N ALA A 88 16.16 10.06 -17.98
CA ALA A 88 16.68 9.16 -19.00
C ALA A 88 16.71 9.82 -20.38
#